data_AF-A0A437USM2-F1
#
_entry.id   AF-A0A437USM2-F1
#
_cell.length_a   1.000
_cell.length_b   1.000
_cell.length_c   1.000
_cell.angle_alpha   90.00
_cell.angle_beta   90.00
_cell.angle_gamma   90.00
#
_symmetry.space_group_name_H-M   'P 1'
#
loop_
_entity.id
_entity.type
_entity.pdbx_description
1 polymer ?
#
loop_
_entity_poly.entity_id
_entity_poly.type
_entity_poly.pdbx_seq_one_letter_code
_entity_poly.pdbx_strand_id
1 'polypeptide(L)'
;MGLITESDYFSLYRQYKSEAPIEVKSSKGGDYFHNKQYKLGAVFSDAIRTAVHSDYLSYRDAYDLTGMSAPSFRQYFEKVA
;
A
#
# COMPACT_ATOMS: atom_id res chain seq x y z
N MET A 1 11.06 37.74 24.55
CA MET A 1 12.18 37.04 23.90
C MET A 1 12.09 35.58 24.26
N GLY A 2 11.62 34.75 23.33
CA GLY A 2 11.30 33.34 23.58
C GLY A 2 11.53 32.50 22.33
N LEU A 3 12.66 32.73 21.66
CA LEU A 3 13.06 31.99 20.48
C LEU A 3 14.23 31.10 20.86
N ILE A 4 14.05 29.80 20.70
CA ILE A 4 15.12 28.81 20.84
C ILE A 4 16.08 28.95 19.66
N THR A 5 17.37 28.71 19.91
CA THR A 5 18.34 28.67 18.81
C THR A 5 18.19 27.36 18.02
N GLU A 6 18.70 27.34 16.79
CA GLU A 6 18.70 26.14 15.95
C GLU A 6 19.38 24.96 16.66
N SER A 7 20.48 25.23 17.38
CA SER A 7 21.19 24.25 18.20
C SER A 7 20.33 23.70 19.34
N ASP A 8 19.56 24.54 20.00
CA ASP A 8 18.66 24.11 21.09
C ASP A 8 17.55 23.22 20.54
N TYR A 9 16.97 23.60 19.39
CA TYR A 9 15.96 22.80 18.70
C TYR A 9 16.47 21.40 18.36
N PHE A 10 17.64 21.29 17.72
CA PHE A 10 18.19 19.99 17.34
C PHE A 10 18.64 19.14 18.52
N SER A 11 19.04 19.77 19.63
CA SER A 11 19.42 19.06 20.86
C SER A 11 18.18 18.45 21.52
N LEU A 12 17.12 19.23 21.66
CA LEU A 12 15.83 18.77 22.20
C LEU A 12 15.19 17.70 21.29
N TYR A 13 15.23 17.89 19.97
CA TYR A 13 14.72 16.91 19.02
C TYR A 13 15.46 15.57 19.10
N ARG A 14 16.80 15.61 19.20
CA ARG A 14 17.61 14.37 19.32
C ARG A 14 17.35 13.66 20.63
N GLN A 15 17.24 14.40 21.73
CA GLN A 15 16.92 13.85 23.04
C GLN A 15 15.54 13.18 23.04
N TYR A 16 14.51 13.87 22.53
CA TYR A 16 13.16 13.30 22.39
C TYR A 16 13.17 12.06 21.50
N LYS A 17 13.90 12.07 20.39
CA LYS A 17 13.99 10.92 19.47
C LYS A 17 14.75 9.73 20.08
N SER A 18 15.70 9.95 20.98
CA SER A 18 16.42 8.87 21.68
C SER A 18 15.63 8.27 22.84
N GLU A 19 14.77 9.06 23.48
CA GLU A 19 13.91 8.62 24.58
C GLU A 19 12.55 8.08 24.11
N ALA A 20 12.11 8.47 22.92
CA ALA A 20 10.92 7.92 22.30
C ALA A 20 11.15 6.42 22.03
N PRO A 21 10.32 5.52 22.60
CA PRO A 21 10.37 4.12 22.23
C PRO A 21 10.22 4.05 20.72
N ILE A 22 11.09 3.29 20.07
CA ILE A 22 10.93 2.94 18.66
C ILE A 22 9.61 2.16 18.62
N GLU A 23 8.50 2.85 18.37
CA GLU A 23 7.30 2.20 17.90
C GLU A 23 7.72 1.61 16.56
N VAL A 24 8.17 0.35 16.62
CA VAL A 24 8.09 -0.55 15.50
C VAL A 24 6.62 -0.54 15.18
N LYS A 25 6.22 0.34 14.25
CA LYS A 25 4.89 0.34 13.69
C LYS A 25 4.76 -1.04 13.08
N SER A 26 4.22 -1.95 13.86
CA SER A 26 3.53 -3.12 13.37
C SER A 26 2.27 -2.57 12.72
N SER A 27 2.46 -1.86 11.60
CA SER A 27 1.36 -1.58 10.70
C SER A 27 1.00 -2.93 10.10
N LYS A 28 0.17 -3.68 10.83
CA LYS A 28 -1.01 -4.27 10.20
C LYS A 28 -1.86 -3.08 9.73
N GLY A 29 -1.38 -2.36 8.72
CA GLY A 29 -2.26 -1.57 7.88
C GLY A 29 -3.28 -2.57 7.35
N GLY A 30 -4.56 -2.30 7.61
CA GLY A 30 -5.64 -3.20 7.22
C GLY A 30 -5.40 -3.70 5.80
N ASP A 31 -5.50 -5.02 5.61
CA ASP A 31 -5.09 -5.70 4.39
C ASP A 31 -5.48 -4.87 3.17
N TYR A 32 -4.46 -4.31 2.51
CA TYR A 32 -4.61 -3.53 1.29
C TYR A 32 -5.48 -4.28 0.27
N PHE A 33 -5.37 -5.61 0.28
CA PHE A 33 -6.11 -6.55 -0.54
C PHE A 33 -7.56 -6.72 -0.09
N HIS A 34 -7.83 -6.91 1.21
CA HIS A 34 -9.21 -7.03 1.72
C HIS A 34 -10.00 -5.74 1.44
N ASN A 35 -9.42 -4.56 1.70
CA ASN A 35 -10.11 -3.29 1.40
C ASN A 35 -10.28 -3.03 -0.11
N LYS A 36 -9.39 -3.53 -0.97
CA LYS A 36 -9.53 -3.40 -2.43
C LYS A 36 -10.54 -4.38 -3.03
N GLN A 37 -10.62 -5.62 -2.52
CA GLN A 37 -11.62 -6.61 -2.96
C GLN A 37 -13.04 -6.08 -2.76
N TYR A 38 -13.31 -5.46 -1.61
CA TYR A 38 -14.60 -4.83 -1.32
C TYR A 38 -14.89 -3.60 -2.20
N LYS A 39 -13.88 -2.93 -2.76
CA LYS A 39 -14.03 -1.73 -3.61
C LYS A 39 -14.15 -2.04 -5.10
N LEU A 40 -13.51 -3.09 -5.59
CA LEU A 40 -13.60 -3.50 -7.00
C LEU A 40 -14.83 -4.36 -7.27
N GLY A 41 -15.24 -5.18 -6.29
CA GLY A 41 -16.35 -6.11 -6.44
C GLY A 41 -15.95 -7.39 -7.19
N ALA A 42 -16.68 -8.48 -6.93
CA ALA A 42 -16.39 -9.80 -7.47
C ALA A 42 -16.52 -9.86 -9.00
N VAL A 43 -17.56 -9.22 -9.56
CA VAL A 43 -17.86 -9.24 -11.00
C VAL A 43 -16.77 -8.55 -11.82
N PHE A 44 -16.31 -7.38 -11.38
CA PHE A 44 -15.24 -6.67 -12.06
C PHE A 44 -13.92 -7.43 -11.99
N SER A 45 -13.61 -8.00 -10.82
CA SER A 45 -12.40 -8.81 -10.62
C SER A 45 -12.40 -10.03 -11.55
N ASP A 46 -13.52 -10.73 -11.68
CA ASP A 46 -13.62 -11.90 -12.56
C ASP A 46 -13.58 -11.54 -14.05
N ALA A 47 -14.16 -10.40 -14.44
CA ALA A 47 -14.06 -9.88 -15.81
C ALA A 47 -12.60 -9.55 -16.19
N ILE A 48 -11.85 -8.87 -15.31
CA ILE A 48 -10.43 -8.57 -15.54
C ILE A 48 -9.62 -9.85 -15.65
N ARG A 49 -9.85 -10.82 -14.75
CA ARG A 49 -9.16 -12.11 -14.76
C ARG A 49 -9.41 -12.85 -16.07
N THR A 50 -10.66 -12.97 -16.49
CA THR A 50 -11.04 -13.62 -17.75
C THR A 50 -10.42 -12.92 -18.94
N ALA A 51 -10.45 -11.59 -18.98
CA ALA A 51 -9.89 -10.82 -20.09
C ALA A 51 -8.36 -10.99 -20.23
N VAL A 52 -7.63 -11.06 -19.11
CA VAL A 52 -6.18 -11.31 -19.10
C VAL A 52 -5.87 -12.75 -19.55
N HIS A 53 -6.62 -13.75 -19.07
CA HIS A 53 -6.43 -15.14 -19.51
C HIS A 53 -6.81 -15.38 -20.97
N SER A 54 -7.69 -14.54 -21.53
CA SER A 54 -8.14 -14.65 -22.93
C SER A 54 -7.23 -13.87 -23.91
N ASP A 55 -6.09 -13.36 -23.44
CA ASP A 55 -5.20 -12.43 -24.19
C ASP A 55 -5.91 -11.17 -24.74
N TYR A 56 -7.13 -10.87 -24.24
CA TYR A 56 -7.90 -9.72 -24.65
C TYR A 56 -7.41 -8.43 -23.97
N LEU A 57 -6.78 -8.56 -22.81
CA LEU A 57 -6.28 -7.46 -22.00
C LEU A 57 -4.84 -7.73 -21.57
N SER A 58 -3.93 -6.78 -21.82
CA SER A 58 -2.54 -6.93 -21.39
C SER A 58 -2.43 -6.79 -19.87
N TYR A 59 -1.42 -7.42 -19.27
CA TYR A 59 -1.13 -7.26 -17.84
C TYR A 59 -0.94 -5.80 -17.43
N ARG A 60 -0.37 -4.97 -18.32
CA ARG A 60 -0.17 -3.54 -18.06
C ARG A 60 -1.50 -2.81 -17.92
N ASP A 61 -2.41 -3.06 -18.86
CA ASP A 61 -3.74 -2.44 -18.84
C ASP A 61 -4.57 -2.93 -17.65
N ALA A 62 -4.40 -4.20 -17.26
CA ALA A 62 -5.05 -4.76 -16.07
C ALA A 62 -4.56 -4.09 -14.77
N TYR A 63 -3.27 -3.73 -14.68
CA TYR A 63 -2.72 -2.97 -13.54
C TYR A 63 -3.34 -1.57 -13.45
N ASP A 64 -3.45 -0.88 -14.58
CA ASP A 64 -4.03 0.45 -14.65
C ASP A 64 -5.54 0.42 -14.30
N LEU A 65 -6.30 -0.55 -14.81
CA LEU A 65 -7.73 -0.72 -14.54
C LEU A 65 -8.06 -1.07 -13.10
N THR A 66 -7.19 -1.85 -12.44
CA THR A 66 -7.37 -2.24 -11.03
C THR A 66 -6.68 -1.27 -10.06
N GLY A 67 -5.90 -0.32 -10.59
CA GLY A 67 -5.01 0.56 -9.84
C GLY A 67 -4.03 -0.22 -8.95
N MET A 68 -3.70 -1.46 -9.30
CA MET A 68 -2.81 -2.34 -8.55
C MET A 68 -1.42 -2.32 -9.16
N SER A 69 -0.39 -2.40 -8.31
CA SER A 69 0.96 -2.67 -8.81
C SER A 69 1.05 -4.11 -9.33
N ALA A 70 1.98 -4.37 -10.25
CA ALA A 70 2.24 -5.71 -10.77
C ALA A 70 2.34 -6.82 -9.68
N PRO A 71 3.09 -6.66 -8.58
CA PRO A 71 3.15 -7.70 -7.54
C PRO A 71 1.82 -7.88 -6.80
N SER A 72 1.08 -6.80 -6.56
CA SER A 72 -0.23 -6.88 -5.92
C SER A 72 -1.28 -7.56 -6.80
N PHE A 73 -1.25 -7.29 -8.10
CA PHE A 73 -2.14 -7.92 -9.06
C PHE A 73 -1.90 -9.44 -9.10
N ARG A 74 -0.65 -9.88 -9.23
CA ARG A 74 -0.30 -11.31 -9.19
C ARG A 74 -0.76 -11.97 -7.91
N GLN A 75 -0.48 -11.36 -6.76
CA GLN A 75 -0.89 -11.91 -5.47
C GLN A 75 -2.42 -12.03 -5.32
N TYR A 76 -3.17 -11.14 -5.97
CA TYR A 76 -4.62 -11.09 -5.84
C TYR A 76 -5.35 -11.97 -6.88
N PHE A 77 -4.87 -11.98 -8.13
CA PHE A 77 -5.52 -12.66 -9.25
C PHE A 77 -4.91 -14.02 -9.60
N GLU A 78 -3.62 -14.25 -9.36
CA GLU A 78 -2.95 -15.54 -9.65
C GLU A 78 -2.89 -16.47 -8.43
N LYS A 79 -2.86 -15.90 -7.22
CA LYS A 79 -2.75 -16.68 -5.97
C LYS A 79 -4.09 -17.28 -5.49
N VAL A 80 -5.19 -16.92 -6.16
CA VAL A 80 -6.52 -17.52 -5.97
C VAL A 80 -6.71 -18.55 -7.10
N ALA A 81 -6.02 -19.67 -6.98
CA ALA A 81 -6.20 -20.88 -7.78
C ALA A 81 -6.41 -22.06 -6.83
#